data_AF-A0A7Y9KZ89-F1
#
_entry.id   AF-A0A7Y9KZ89-F1
#
_cell.length_a   1.000
_cell.length_b   1.000
_cell.length_c   1.000
_cell.angle_alpha   90.00
_cell.angle_beta   90.00
_cell.angle_gamma   90.00
#
_symmetry.space_group_name_H-M   'P 1'
#
loop_
_entity.id
_entity.type
_entity.pdbx_description
1 polymer ?
#
loop_
_entity_poly.entity_id
_entity_poly.type
_entity_poly.pdbx_seq_one_letter_code
_entity_poly.pdbx_strand_id
1 'polypeptide(L)' 'MAGKSSASSGKRGRSAITGRFVKQSAVRRSPSTTVNESASKKPKKK' A
#
# COMPACT_ATOMS: atom_id res chain seq x y z
N MET A 1 14.37 15.39 -12.75
CA MET A 1 13.85 15.32 -11.37
C MET A 1 13.70 13.86 -10.95
N ALA A 2 14.62 13.33 -10.15
CA ALA A 2 14.53 11.97 -9.65
C ALA A 2 13.48 11.91 -8.53
N GLY A 3 12.25 11.52 -8.88
CA GLY A 3 11.22 11.18 -7.92
C GLY A 3 11.72 10.00 -7.09
N LYS A 4 12.23 10.27 -5.90
CA LYS A 4 12.63 9.25 -4.92
C LYS A 4 11.37 8.51 -4.48
N SER A 5 10.95 7.51 -5.26
CA SER A 5 9.97 6.51 -4.88
C SER A 5 10.61 5.63 -3.82
N SER A 6 10.76 6.23 -2.64
CA SER A 6 11.17 5.59 -1.42
C SER A 6 10.26 4.39 -1.23
N ALA A 7 10.79 3.22 -1.59
CA ALA A 7 10.33 1.91 -1.19
C ALA A 7 10.51 1.78 0.33
N SER A 8 9.84 2.65 1.09
CA SER A 8 9.66 2.43 2.52
C SER A 8 8.76 1.22 2.62
N SER A 9 9.38 0.11 3.00
CA SER A 9 8.84 -1.20 3.33
C SER A 9 7.94 -1.15 4.58
N GLY A 10 7.15 -0.10 4.73
CA GLY A 10 6.11 0.06 5.73
C GLY A 10 4.77 -0.34 5.13
N LYS A 11 3.88 -0.91 5.93
CA LYS A 11 2.53 -1.27 5.49
C LYS A 11 1.82 -0.03 4.92
N ARG A 12 1.47 -0.01 3.64
CA ARG A 12 0.74 1.09 2.99
C ARG A 12 -0.65 0.63 2.57
N GLY A 13 -1.59 1.56 2.59
CA GLY A 13 -2.84 1.36 1.90
C GLY A 13 -2.67 1.63 0.41
N ARG A 14 -3.45 0.98 -0.44
CA ARG A 14 -3.59 1.30 -1.86
C ARG A 14 -5.08 1.43 -2.18
N SER A 15 -5.49 2.53 -2.78
CA SER A 15 -6.87 2.69 -3.26
C SER A 15 -7.12 1.68 -4.37
N ALA A 16 -8.14 0.84 -4.22
CA ALA A 16 -8.56 -0.10 -5.26
C ALA A 16 -9.19 0.61 -6.47
N ILE A 17 -9.74 1.81 -6.24
CA ILE A 17 -10.41 2.61 -7.27
C ILE A 17 -9.40 3.35 -8.15
N THR A 18 -8.43 4.03 -7.53
CA THR A 18 -7.51 4.94 -8.25
C THR A 18 -6.09 4.40 -8.35
N GLY A 19 -5.78 3.29 -7.69
CA GLY A 19 -4.43 2.72 -7.64
C GLY A 19 -3.42 3.52 -6.82
N ARG A 20 -3.81 4.66 -6.23
CA ARG A 20 -2.91 5.54 -5.46
C ARG A 20 -2.60 4.96 -4.08
N PHE A 21 -1.37 5.16 -3.61
CA PHE A 21 -0.99 4.83 -2.24
C PHE A 21 -1.62 5.81 -1.25
N VAL A 22 -2.25 5.26 -0.21
CA VAL A 22 -2.93 5.98 0.86
C VAL A 22 -2.36 5.57 2.22
N LYS A 23 -2.53 6.44 3.22
CA LYS A 23 -2.10 6.16 4.60
C LYS A 23 -3.00 5.10 5.24
N GLN A 24 -2.50 4.42 6.27
CA GLN A 24 -3.28 3.44 7.05
C GLN A 24 -4.53 4.05 7.69
N SER A 25 -4.52 5.34 8.02
CA SER A 25 -5.72 6.03 8.48
C SER A 25 -6.84 6.05 7.44
N ALA A 26 -6.51 6.16 6.15
CA ALA A 26 -7.48 6.06 5.07
C ALA A 26 -7.98 4.62 4.92
N VAL A 27 -7.10 3.63 5.09
CA VAL A 27 -7.49 2.21 5.07
C VAL A 27 -8.56 1.90 6.12
N ARG A 28 -8.38 2.44 7.34
CA ARG A 28 -9.35 2.25 8.44
C ARG A 28 -10.69 2.94 8.21
N ARG A 29 -10.71 4.05 7.45
CA ARG A 29 -11.94 4.81 7.15
C ARG A 29 -12.72 4.24 5.97
N SER A 30 -12.04 3.68 4.98
CA SER A 30 -12.65 3.15 3.77
C SER A 30 -12.13 1.75 3.42
N PRO A 31 -12.32 0.75 4.28
CA PRO A 31 -11.75 -0.59 4.10
C PRO A 31 -12.28 -1.30 2.85
N SER A 32 -13.47 -0.95 2.37
CA SER A 32 -14.07 -1.53 1.16
C SER A 32 -13.39 -1.09 -0.13
N THR A 33 -12.74 0.08 -0.16
CA THR A 33 -12.14 0.66 -1.38
C THR A 33 -10.63 0.83 -1.27
N THR A 34 -10.02 0.26 -0.24
CA THR A 34 -8.58 0.32 0.00
C THR A 34 -8.01 -1.04 0.40
N VAL A 35 -6.87 -1.37 -0.19
CA VAL A 35 -6.12 -2.61 -0.01
C VAL A 35 -4.94 -2.34 0.93
N ASN A 36 -4.68 -3.22 1.89
CA ASN A 36 -3.48 -3.13 2.73
C ASN A 36 -2.32 -3.87 2.07
N GLU A 37 -1.45 -3.13 1.39
CA GLU A 37 -0.22 -3.66 0.80
C GLU A 37 0.94 -3.55 1.80
N SER A 38 1.32 -4.68 2.37
CA SER A 38 2.61 -4.82 3.05
C SER A 38 3.67 -5.19 2.01
N ALA A 39 4.63 -4.30 1.77
CA ALA A 39 5.75 -4.48 0.82
C ALA A 39 6.67 -5.70 1.10
N SER A 40 6.34 -6.54 2.08
CA SER A 40 7.16 -7.67 2.53
C SER A 40 6.51 -9.05 2.38
N LYS A 41 5.34 -9.20 1.73
CA LYS A 41 4.87 -10.53 1.33
C LYS A 41 5.55 -10.98 0.04
N LYS A 42 6.86 -11.28 0.12
CA LYS A 42 7.44 -12.29 -0.78
C LYS A 42 6.62 -13.57 -0.57
N PRO A 43 5.98 -14.16 -1.59
CA PRO A 43 5.46 -15.50 -1.44
C PRO A 43 6.66 -16.41 -1.16
N LYS A 44 6.78 -16.93 0.07
CA LYS A 44 7.65 -18.08 0.33
C LYS A 44 7.00 -19.25 -0.43
N LYS A 45 7.43 -19.46 -1.68
CA LYS A 45 7.21 -20.74 -2.36
C LYS A 45 7.91 -21.82 -1.51
N LYS A 46 7.17 -22.85 -1.12
CA LYS A 46 7.69 -24.16 -0.76
C LYS A 46 7.44 -25.08 -1.94
#